data_AF-A6BKQ7-F1
#
_entry.id   AF-A6BKQ7-F1
#
_cell.length_a   1.000
_cell.length_b   1.000
_cell.length_c   1.000
_cell.angle_alpha   90.00
_cell.angle_beta   90.00
_cell.angle_gamma   90.00
#
_symmetry.space_group_name_H-M   'P 1'
#
loop_
_entity.id
_entity.type
_entity.pdbx_description
1 polymer ?
#
loop_
_entity_poly.entity_id
_entity_poly.type
_entity_poly.pdbx_seq_one_letter_code
_entity_poly.pdbx_strand_id
1 'polypeptide(L)'
;MREMIDFDNPSSFPKELQMWDARFEDYIRNRISLEGVTEWWQIEHQLQDLCLKESNSVVDFLNNNLETEVAVWHCTRVLNEEDFWRNGIIVSGGRGCLGEKRIRLLLSQIGVAQDMIEKIFKHIYVYWDRNIESRTESVHFQGDKKTIYNDVNASIFATNLGGEIVRWSIENIDKNLHKKEPYKRLWILGKPCIIKFKCKLSQMRERSRTDVIVEILKYFIVTKMYKYPYEFDFTGMTIGSVPSENILSIEEIENFIEIHEKYEVGFYDELKNNK
;
A
#
# COMPACT_ATOMS: atom_id res chain seq x y z
N MET A 1 14.93 12.73 20.18
CA MET A 1 14.31 11.75 19.25
C MET A 1 13.72 12.54 18.10
N ARG A 2 14.02 12.19 16.84
CA ARG A 2 13.26 12.74 15.70
C ARG A 2 11.84 12.15 15.79
N GLU A 3 10.83 12.98 15.56
CA GLU A 3 9.44 12.53 15.48
C GLU A 3 9.26 11.63 14.25
N MET A 4 8.36 10.66 14.35
CA MET A 4 7.99 9.74 13.26
C MET A 4 7.37 10.51 12.10
N ILE A 5 7.78 10.22 10.87
CA ILE A 5 7.17 10.78 9.66
C ILE A 5 5.78 10.15 9.50
N ASP A 6 4.74 10.98 9.34
CA ASP A 6 3.36 10.54 9.15
C ASP A 6 2.69 11.39 8.08
N PHE A 7 2.30 10.78 6.96
CA PHE A 7 1.67 11.50 5.85
C PHE A 7 0.23 11.94 6.16
N ASP A 8 -0.43 11.35 7.16
CA ASP A 8 -1.69 11.87 7.68
C ASP A 8 -1.49 13.16 8.50
N ASN A 9 -0.25 13.45 8.91
CA ASN A 9 0.13 14.65 9.64
C ASN A 9 1.38 15.32 9.03
N PRO A 10 1.24 16.14 7.98
CA PRO A 10 2.36 16.82 7.32
C PRO A 10 3.19 17.75 8.23
N SER A 11 2.73 18.07 9.45
CA SER A 11 3.56 18.81 10.42
C SER A 11 4.72 17.97 10.95
N SER A 12 4.67 16.64 10.81
CA SER A 12 5.72 15.69 11.18
C SER A 12 6.90 15.67 10.20
N PHE A 13 6.74 16.29 9.02
CA PHE A 13 7.74 16.19 7.96
C PHE A 13 9.07 16.86 8.35
N PRO A 14 10.22 16.25 7.99
CA PRO A 14 11.53 16.79 8.34
C PRO A 14 11.73 18.20 7.74
N LYS A 15 11.84 19.20 8.61
CA LYS A 15 11.97 20.61 8.19
C LYS A 15 13.25 20.88 7.39
N GLU A 16 14.28 20.05 7.54
CA GLU A 16 15.50 20.14 6.73
C GLU A 16 15.23 19.92 5.23
N LEU A 17 14.18 19.17 4.86
CA LEU A 17 13.78 18.96 3.47
C LEU A 17 13.10 20.19 2.83
N GLN A 18 12.78 21.24 3.59
CA GLN A 18 12.32 22.54 3.06
C GLN A 18 13.37 23.66 3.21
N MET A 19 14.57 23.34 3.71
CA MET A 19 15.67 24.31 3.86
C MET A 19 16.53 24.32 2.59
N TRP A 20 16.02 24.94 1.53
CA TRP A 20 16.71 25.02 0.25
C TRP A 20 17.57 26.28 0.14
N ASP A 21 18.65 26.19 -0.62
CA ASP A 21 19.42 27.38 -1.01
C ASP A 21 18.76 28.08 -2.22
N ALA A 22 19.16 29.33 -2.47
CA ALA A 22 18.62 30.10 -3.59
C ALA A 22 18.84 29.42 -4.94
N ARG A 23 19.91 28.62 -5.09
CA ARG A 23 20.21 27.91 -6.34
C ARG A 23 19.21 26.79 -6.61
N PHE A 24 18.80 26.05 -5.58
CA PHE A 24 17.75 25.04 -5.71
C PHE A 24 16.41 25.69 -6.05
N GLU A 25 16.05 26.78 -5.36
CA GLU A 25 14.80 27.50 -5.67
C GLU A 25 14.80 28.02 -7.11
N ASP A 26 15.88 28.66 -7.54
CA ASP A 26 16.05 29.12 -8.93
C ASP A 26 16.00 27.95 -9.92
N TYR A 27 16.62 26.81 -9.59
CA TYR A 27 16.59 25.61 -10.43
C TYR A 27 15.17 25.12 -10.69
N ILE A 28 14.33 25.06 -9.64
CA ILE A 28 12.94 24.62 -9.72
C ILE A 28 12.09 25.68 -10.46
N ARG A 29 12.19 26.95 -10.07
CA ARG A 29 11.41 28.05 -10.68
C ARG A 29 11.67 28.22 -12.17
N ASN A 30 12.89 27.94 -12.63
CA ASN A 30 13.23 28.04 -14.06
C ASN A 30 12.72 26.86 -14.90
N ARG A 31 12.24 25.77 -14.29
CA ARG A 31 11.79 24.56 -15.00
C ARG A 31 10.30 24.28 -14.88
N ILE A 32 9.64 24.85 -13.88
CA ILE A 32 8.20 24.72 -13.70
C ILE A 32 7.52 25.95 -14.28
N SER A 33 6.65 25.74 -15.26
CA SER A 33 5.74 26.78 -15.74
C SER A 33 4.44 26.76 -14.94
N LEU A 34 3.99 27.94 -14.53
CA LEU A 34 2.66 28.15 -13.94
C LEU A 34 1.62 28.59 -14.98
N GLU A 35 2.00 28.76 -16.23
CA GLU A 35 1.07 29.12 -17.30
C GLU A 35 0.03 28.01 -17.48
N GLY A 36 -1.25 28.36 -17.31
CA GLY A 36 -2.36 27.41 -17.44
C GLY A 36 -2.50 26.38 -16.30
N VAL A 37 -1.72 26.51 -15.23
CA VAL A 37 -1.87 25.67 -14.04
C VAL A 37 -3.12 26.10 -13.27
N THR A 38 -4.04 25.17 -13.06
CA THR A 38 -5.24 25.32 -12.22
C THR A 38 -5.24 24.35 -11.04
N GLU A 39 -4.54 23.22 -11.18
CA GLU A 39 -4.51 22.13 -10.21
C GLU A 39 -3.08 21.76 -9.82
N TRP A 40 -2.91 21.30 -8.59
CA TRP A 40 -1.60 20.97 -8.01
C TRP A 40 -0.85 19.86 -8.77
N TRP A 41 -1.58 18.87 -9.27
CA TRP A 41 -1.00 17.70 -9.95
C TRP A 41 -0.31 18.09 -11.27
N GLN A 42 -0.66 19.24 -11.86
CA GLN A 42 0.04 19.76 -13.05
C GLN A 42 1.46 20.25 -12.73
N ILE A 43 1.68 20.72 -11.50
CA ILE A 43 3.02 21.06 -11.00
C ILE A 43 3.76 19.78 -10.65
N GLU A 44 3.11 18.85 -9.94
CA GLU A 44 3.67 17.55 -9.58
C GLU A 44 4.20 16.81 -10.81
N HIS A 45 3.42 16.75 -11.89
CA HIS A 45 3.82 16.10 -13.14
C HIS A 45 5.11 16.70 -13.71
N GLN A 46 5.22 18.04 -13.72
CA GLN A 46 6.44 18.71 -14.17
C GLN A 46 7.64 18.43 -13.24
N LEU A 47 7.41 18.20 -11.94
CA LEU A 47 8.47 17.84 -10.99
C LEU A 47 9.02 16.42 -11.23
N GLN A 48 8.24 15.51 -11.84
CA GLN A 48 8.70 14.15 -12.15
C GLN A 48 9.89 14.16 -13.14
N ASP A 49 9.97 15.19 -14.00
CA ASP A 49 11.07 15.35 -14.96
C ASP A 49 12.37 15.87 -14.33
N LEU A 50 12.33 16.32 -13.07
CA LEU A 50 13.46 17.02 -12.43
C LEU A 50 14.43 16.11 -11.67
N CYS A 51 14.32 14.78 -11.82
CA CYS A 51 15.17 13.79 -11.13
C CYS A 51 15.39 14.10 -9.64
N LEU A 52 14.35 14.55 -8.92
CA LEU A 52 14.47 15.01 -7.52
C LEU A 52 15.12 13.98 -6.58
N LYS A 53 14.99 12.69 -6.89
CA LYS A 53 15.64 11.57 -6.20
C LYS A 53 17.17 11.68 -6.11
N GLU A 54 17.81 12.38 -7.05
CA GLU A 54 19.26 12.60 -7.12
C GLU A 54 19.69 13.93 -6.49
N SER A 55 18.75 14.73 -5.99
CA SER A 55 19.09 15.99 -5.32
C SER A 55 19.87 15.75 -4.02
N ASN A 56 20.84 16.62 -3.74
CA ASN A 56 21.63 16.54 -2.50
C ASN A 56 20.72 16.50 -1.26
N SER A 57 19.63 17.25 -1.25
CA SER A 57 18.67 17.23 -0.13
C SER A 57 18.09 15.83 0.14
N VAL A 58 17.74 15.06 -0.90
CA VAL A 58 17.22 13.69 -0.74
C VAL A 58 18.33 12.73 -0.37
N VAL A 59 19.46 12.78 -1.08
CA VAL A 59 20.60 11.86 -0.87
C VAL A 59 21.20 12.04 0.52
N ASP A 60 21.48 13.29 0.92
CA ASP A 60 22.05 13.60 2.22
C ASP A 60 21.07 13.26 3.35
N PHE A 61 19.77 13.50 3.14
CA PHE A 61 18.77 13.10 4.13
C PHE A 61 18.80 11.59 4.33
N LEU A 62 18.70 10.80 3.27
CA LEU A 62 18.68 9.34 3.36
C LEU A 62 19.95 8.80 4.00
N ASN A 63 21.13 9.28 3.61
CA ASN A 63 22.41 8.85 4.16
C ASN A 63 22.51 9.04 5.67
N ASN A 64 21.92 10.12 6.20
CA ASN A 64 22.01 10.46 7.62
C ASN A 64 20.84 9.94 8.47
N ASN A 65 19.75 9.50 7.84
CA ASN A 65 18.47 9.31 8.53
C ASN A 65 17.77 7.98 8.27
N LEU A 66 18.49 6.94 7.83
CA LEU A 66 17.92 5.61 7.59
C LEU A 66 17.15 5.02 8.78
N GLU A 67 17.47 5.42 10.01
CA GLU A 67 16.80 4.94 11.22
C GLU A 67 15.51 5.71 11.58
N THR A 68 15.10 6.68 10.76
CA THR A 68 13.85 7.42 10.94
C THR A 68 12.66 6.52 10.72
N GLU A 69 11.74 6.51 11.68
CA GLU A 69 10.46 5.80 11.58
C GLU A 69 9.48 6.58 10.69
N VAL A 70 8.73 5.85 9.88
CA VAL A 70 7.66 6.33 9.02
C VAL A 70 6.41 5.52 9.29
N ALA A 71 5.29 6.18 9.52
CA ALA A 71 3.97 5.57 9.58
C ALA A 71 3.38 5.48 8.17
N VAL A 72 2.88 4.30 7.83
CA VAL A 72 2.30 3.96 6.51
C VAL A 72 1.11 3.03 6.70
N TRP A 73 0.33 2.83 5.63
CA TRP A 73 -0.92 2.06 5.67
C TRP A 73 -0.85 0.80 4.80
N HIS A 74 -1.30 -0.33 5.31
CA HIS A 74 -1.48 -1.57 4.55
C HIS A 74 -2.97 -1.90 4.39
N CYS A 75 -3.45 -2.06 3.16
CA CYS A 75 -4.82 -2.43 2.83
C CYS A 75 -4.96 -3.96 2.68
N THR A 76 -5.85 -4.60 3.45
CA THR A 76 -6.03 -6.06 3.43
C THR A 76 -7.38 -6.51 3.99
N ARG A 77 -7.80 -7.75 3.69
CA ARG A 77 -9.00 -8.35 4.29
C ARG A 77 -8.62 -9.23 5.49
N VAL A 78 -9.16 -8.90 6.65
CA VAL A 78 -8.80 -9.49 7.94
C VAL A 78 -9.88 -10.49 8.37
N LEU A 79 -9.49 -11.76 8.53
CA LEU A 79 -10.38 -12.78 9.10
C LEU A 79 -10.43 -12.70 10.63
N ASN A 80 -9.26 -12.54 11.27
CA ASN A 80 -9.11 -12.38 12.71
C ASN A 80 -8.07 -11.29 12.99
N GLU A 81 -8.51 -10.22 13.67
CA GLU A 81 -7.65 -9.09 14.01
C GLU A 81 -6.55 -9.48 15.02
N GLU A 82 -6.85 -10.37 15.96
CA GLU A 82 -5.89 -10.82 16.98
C GLU A 82 -4.65 -11.48 16.38
N ASP A 83 -4.77 -12.07 15.19
CA ASP A 83 -3.62 -12.69 14.52
C ASP A 83 -2.59 -11.66 14.09
N PHE A 84 -3.01 -10.43 13.76
CA PHE A 84 -2.11 -9.33 13.43
C PHE A 84 -1.47 -8.75 14.70
N TRP A 85 -2.25 -8.51 15.74
CA TRP A 85 -1.72 -8.06 17.03
C TRP A 85 -0.74 -9.06 17.66
N ARG A 86 -0.90 -10.36 17.40
CA ARG A 86 0.00 -11.39 17.93
C ARG A 86 1.24 -11.65 17.07
N ASN A 87 1.12 -11.58 15.74
CA ASN A 87 2.17 -12.07 14.83
C ASN A 87 2.71 -11.00 13.87
N GLY A 88 2.13 -9.81 13.84
CA GLY A 88 2.44 -8.77 12.85
C GLY A 88 1.89 -9.08 11.46
N ILE A 89 2.36 -8.33 10.46
CA ILE A 89 2.03 -8.53 9.04
C ILE A 89 3.10 -9.44 8.43
N ILE A 90 2.72 -10.69 8.15
CA ILE A 90 3.64 -11.71 7.65
C ILE A 90 3.64 -11.74 6.12
N VAL A 91 4.82 -11.68 5.51
CA VAL A 91 4.98 -11.81 4.05
C VAL A 91 4.60 -13.22 3.56
N SER A 92 4.26 -13.32 2.28
CA SER A 92 3.78 -14.60 1.74
C SER A 92 4.84 -15.69 1.72
N GLY A 93 6.14 -15.35 1.74
CA GLY A 93 7.28 -16.26 1.98
C GLY A 93 7.57 -17.30 0.88
N GLY A 94 6.77 -17.38 -0.17
CA GLY A 94 7.00 -18.27 -1.30
C GLY A 94 6.72 -19.75 -1.01
N ARG A 95 7.35 -20.65 -1.76
CA ARG A 95 7.05 -22.08 -1.70
C ARG A 95 7.48 -22.71 -0.37
N GLY A 96 6.60 -23.50 0.24
CA GLY A 96 6.86 -24.27 1.47
C GLY A 96 6.87 -23.48 2.77
N CYS A 97 6.62 -22.17 2.72
CA CYS A 97 6.66 -21.30 3.89
C CYS A 97 5.35 -21.33 4.70
N LEU A 98 5.28 -20.50 5.75
CA LEU A 98 4.07 -20.33 6.56
C LEU A 98 2.91 -19.69 5.77
N GLY A 99 3.19 -18.73 4.88
CA GLY A 99 2.19 -18.06 4.05
C GLY A 99 1.46 -19.04 3.12
N GLU A 100 2.20 -19.92 2.45
CA GLU A 100 1.61 -21.01 1.66
C GLU A 100 0.70 -21.91 2.50
N LYS A 101 1.18 -22.37 3.67
CA LYS A 101 0.39 -23.22 4.57
C LYS A 101 -0.91 -22.55 5.00
N ARG A 102 -0.88 -21.24 5.29
CA ARG A 102 -2.06 -20.45 5.67
C ARG A 102 -3.06 -20.33 4.52
N ILE A 103 -2.60 -20.07 3.30
CA ILE A 103 -3.47 -20.00 2.12
C ILE A 103 -4.10 -21.36 1.83
N ARG A 104 -3.34 -22.47 1.91
CA ARG A 104 -3.87 -23.84 1.74
C ARG A 104 -4.95 -24.15 2.78
N LEU A 105 -4.67 -23.83 4.04
CA LEU A 105 -5.62 -24.01 5.13
C LEU A 105 -6.91 -23.21 4.90
N LEU A 106 -6.78 -21.93 4.54
CA LEU A 106 -7.92 -21.06 4.25
C LEU A 106 -8.80 -21.65 3.14
N LEU A 107 -8.21 -22.05 2.01
CA LEU A 107 -8.95 -22.63 0.89
C LEU A 107 -9.65 -23.95 1.28
N SER A 108 -8.98 -24.78 2.09
CA SER A 108 -9.58 -26.01 2.61
C SER A 108 -10.74 -25.74 3.57
N GLN A 109 -10.59 -24.76 4.47
CA GLN A 109 -11.61 -24.39 5.47
C GLN A 109 -12.89 -23.85 4.85
N ILE A 110 -12.79 -23.14 3.73
CA ILE A 110 -13.98 -22.70 2.99
C ILE A 110 -14.58 -23.82 2.12
N GLY A 111 -13.94 -24.98 2.02
CA GLY A 111 -14.45 -26.15 1.31
C GLY A 111 -13.98 -26.32 -0.13
N VAL A 112 -12.89 -25.65 -0.56
CA VAL A 112 -12.31 -25.88 -1.89
C VAL A 112 -11.72 -27.30 -1.96
N ALA A 113 -12.08 -28.05 -2.99
CA ALA A 113 -11.57 -29.40 -3.23
C ALA A 113 -10.04 -29.42 -3.46
N GLN A 114 -9.37 -30.47 -3.00
CA GLN A 114 -7.90 -30.54 -2.99
C GLN A 114 -7.28 -30.39 -4.39
N ASP A 115 -7.87 -31.00 -5.41
CA ASP A 115 -7.43 -30.90 -6.80
C ASP A 115 -7.49 -29.45 -7.32
N MET A 116 -8.53 -28.71 -6.92
CA MET A 116 -8.65 -27.30 -7.23
C MET A 116 -7.67 -26.44 -6.42
N ILE A 117 -7.40 -26.76 -5.15
CA ILE A 117 -6.35 -26.10 -4.37
C ILE A 117 -5.02 -26.20 -5.13
N GLU A 118 -4.65 -27.39 -5.61
CA GLU A 118 -3.42 -27.55 -6.40
C GLU A 118 -3.45 -26.75 -7.71
N LYS A 119 -4.62 -26.66 -8.37
CA LYS A 119 -4.77 -25.82 -9.57
C LYS A 119 -4.57 -24.34 -9.27
N ILE A 120 -5.15 -23.82 -8.19
CA ILE A 120 -4.95 -22.44 -7.73
C ILE A 120 -3.46 -22.20 -7.43
N PHE A 121 -2.81 -23.13 -6.71
CA PHE A 121 -1.40 -22.99 -6.36
C PHE A 121 -0.46 -22.98 -7.56
N LYS A 122 -0.76 -23.73 -8.63
CA LYS A 122 -0.01 -23.62 -9.89
C LYS A 122 0.02 -22.18 -10.42
N HIS A 123 -1.09 -21.44 -10.32
CA HIS A 123 -1.14 -20.03 -10.71
C HIS A 123 -0.46 -19.12 -9.68
N ILE A 124 -0.64 -19.36 -8.37
CA ILE A 124 0.06 -18.60 -7.32
C ILE A 124 1.57 -18.65 -7.52
N TYR A 125 2.12 -19.83 -7.80
CA TYR A 125 3.55 -19.99 -8.01
C TYR A 125 4.07 -19.20 -9.22
N VAL A 126 3.30 -19.09 -10.30
CA VAL A 126 3.67 -18.24 -11.45
C VAL A 126 3.83 -16.78 -11.01
N TYR A 127 2.94 -16.27 -10.15
CA TYR A 127 3.03 -14.91 -9.65
C TYR A 127 4.19 -14.70 -8.67
N TRP A 128 4.41 -15.65 -7.76
CA TRP A 128 5.54 -15.59 -6.83
C TRP A 128 6.88 -15.63 -7.55
N ASP A 129 7.05 -16.56 -8.48
CA ASP A 129 8.32 -16.78 -9.18
C ASP A 129 8.64 -15.62 -10.15
N ARG A 130 7.62 -14.87 -10.62
CA ARG A 130 7.81 -13.72 -11.52
C ARG A 130 8.46 -12.52 -10.83
N ASN A 131 8.18 -12.29 -9.54
CA ASN A 131 8.72 -11.16 -8.80
C ASN A 131 8.78 -11.49 -7.29
N ILE A 132 9.81 -12.23 -6.91
CA ILE A 132 10.02 -12.72 -5.55
C ILE A 132 10.04 -11.56 -4.55
N GLU A 133 10.82 -10.51 -4.82
CA GLU A 133 10.95 -9.38 -3.90
C GLU A 133 9.60 -8.76 -3.56
N SER A 134 8.79 -8.46 -4.57
CA SER A 134 7.50 -7.81 -4.39
C SER A 134 6.42 -8.76 -3.88
N ARG A 135 6.43 -10.02 -4.29
CA ARG A 135 5.31 -10.95 -4.10
C ARG A 135 5.48 -11.88 -2.91
N THR A 136 6.72 -12.13 -2.48
CA THR A 136 7.02 -13.05 -1.38
C THR A 136 7.77 -12.45 -0.21
N GLU A 137 8.44 -11.32 -0.40
CA GLU A 137 9.36 -10.78 0.60
C GLU A 137 8.99 -9.39 1.10
N SER A 138 7.85 -8.84 0.71
CA SER A 138 7.51 -7.45 1.04
C SER A 138 6.06 -7.30 1.50
N VAL A 139 5.84 -6.40 2.45
CA VAL A 139 4.52 -5.83 2.75
C VAL A 139 4.39 -4.55 1.93
N HIS A 140 3.33 -4.46 1.15
CA HIS A 140 3.00 -3.28 0.35
C HIS A 140 2.23 -2.28 1.19
N PHE A 141 2.51 -0.99 1.01
CA PHE A 141 1.87 0.07 1.77
C PHE A 141 1.54 1.29 0.90
N GLN A 142 0.59 2.09 1.38
CA GLN A 142 0.27 3.45 0.93
C GLN A 142 0.83 4.48 1.92
N GLY A 143 1.09 5.69 1.43
CA GLY A 143 1.58 6.80 2.25
C GLY A 143 0.57 7.28 3.29
N ASP A 144 -0.63 7.64 2.84
CA ASP A 144 -1.66 8.23 3.68
C ASP A 144 -2.97 7.42 3.63
N LYS A 145 -3.86 7.69 4.59
CA LYS A 145 -5.17 7.04 4.67
C LYS A 145 -6.07 7.46 3.50
N LYS A 146 -5.96 8.70 3.05
CA LYS A 146 -6.85 9.27 2.02
C LYS A 146 -6.73 8.56 0.69
N THR A 147 -5.52 8.17 0.28
CA THR A 147 -5.29 7.40 -0.96
C THR A 147 -6.20 6.17 -1.02
N ILE A 148 -6.39 5.48 0.10
CA ILE A 148 -7.19 4.24 0.16
C ILE A 148 -8.70 4.50 -0.03
N TYR A 149 -9.21 5.66 0.42
CA TYR A 149 -10.63 6.02 0.29
C TYR A 149 -10.96 6.72 -1.02
N ASN A 150 -10.00 7.47 -1.58
CA ASN A 150 -10.21 8.24 -2.79
C ASN A 150 -10.01 7.42 -4.08
N ASP A 151 -9.20 6.35 -4.02
CA ASP A 151 -8.97 5.45 -5.15
C ASP A 151 -9.55 4.04 -4.89
N VAL A 152 -10.56 3.67 -5.68
CA VAL A 152 -11.15 2.31 -5.65
C VAL A 152 -10.10 1.24 -5.95
N ASN A 153 -9.07 1.56 -6.73
CA ASN A 153 -7.98 0.63 -7.00
C ASN A 153 -7.10 0.40 -5.77
N ALA A 154 -7.07 1.32 -4.80
CA ALA A 154 -6.36 1.12 -3.54
C ALA A 154 -7.18 0.26 -2.55
N SER A 155 -8.49 0.44 -2.47
CA SER A 155 -9.35 -0.43 -1.64
C SER A 155 -9.46 -1.87 -2.19
N ILE A 156 -9.12 -2.08 -3.47
CA ILE A 156 -9.18 -3.38 -4.12
C ILE A 156 -8.31 -4.45 -3.42
N PHE A 157 -7.26 -4.05 -2.70
CA PHE A 157 -6.40 -4.98 -1.97
C PHE A 157 -7.08 -5.60 -0.74
N ALA A 158 -8.18 -5.02 -0.28
CA ALA A 158 -9.01 -5.55 0.80
C ALA A 158 -10.23 -6.36 0.32
N THR A 159 -10.33 -6.73 -0.98
CA THR A 159 -11.51 -7.42 -1.51
C THR A 159 -11.67 -8.85 -1.06
N ASN A 160 -10.58 -9.60 -0.90
CA ASN A 160 -10.65 -11.03 -0.60
C ASN A 160 -9.60 -11.46 0.42
N LEU A 161 -9.95 -12.49 1.19
CA LEU A 161 -8.98 -13.26 1.96
C LEU A 161 -7.99 -13.93 1.01
N GLY A 162 -6.71 -13.84 1.33
CA GLY A 162 -5.61 -14.30 0.46
C GLY A 162 -5.04 -13.22 -0.48
N GLY A 163 -5.66 -12.04 -0.52
CA GLY A 163 -5.17 -10.88 -1.26
C GLY A 163 -5.12 -11.08 -2.77
N GLU A 164 -4.43 -10.14 -3.43
CA GLU A 164 -4.38 -9.99 -4.88
C GLU A 164 -3.92 -11.26 -5.62
N ILE A 165 -2.92 -11.97 -5.10
CA ILE A 165 -2.36 -13.15 -5.77
C ILE A 165 -3.36 -14.30 -5.81
N VAL A 166 -4.11 -14.52 -4.72
CA VAL A 166 -5.16 -15.55 -4.67
C VAL A 166 -6.31 -15.16 -5.60
N ARG A 167 -6.73 -13.89 -5.60
CA ARG A 167 -7.74 -13.37 -6.53
C ARG A 167 -7.36 -13.65 -7.98
N TRP A 168 -6.18 -13.19 -8.41
CA TRP A 168 -5.72 -13.38 -9.78
C TRP A 168 -5.61 -14.85 -10.14
N SER A 169 -5.15 -15.69 -9.21
CA SER A 169 -5.06 -17.13 -9.44
C SER A 169 -6.42 -17.79 -9.68
N ILE A 170 -7.46 -17.35 -8.99
CA ILE A 170 -8.85 -17.79 -9.21
C ILE A 170 -9.37 -17.26 -10.56
N GLU A 171 -9.16 -15.98 -10.86
CA GLU A 171 -9.62 -15.35 -12.11
C GLU A 171 -8.98 -15.96 -13.37
N ASN A 172 -7.73 -16.45 -13.27
CA ASN A 172 -7.07 -17.17 -14.36
C ASN A 172 -7.73 -18.51 -14.67
N ILE A 173 -8.37 -19.14 -13.68
CA ILE A 173 -9.07 -20.41 -13.88
C ILE A 173 -10.42 -20.18 -14.54
N ASP A 174 -11.21 -19.27 -13.99
CA ASP A 174 -12.47 -18.77 -14.55
C ASP A 174 -12.75 -17.39 -13.94
N LYS A 175 -12.97 -16.38 -14.80
CA LYS A 175 -13.22 -14.98 -14.41
C LYS A 175 -14.43 -14.78 -13.49
N ASN A 176 -15.34 -15.74 -13.42
CA ASN A 176 -16.52 -15.69 -12.56
C ASN A 176 -16.48 -16.74 -11.44
N LEU A 177 -15.35 -17.41 -11.22
CA LEU A 177 -15.25 -18.46 -10.20
C LEU A 177 -15.43 -17.91 -8.79
N HIS A 178 -14.94 -16.68 -8.53
CA HIS A 178 -15.11 -15.99 -7.25
C HIS A 178 -16.58 -15.73 -6.88
N LYS A 179 -17.50 -15.77 -7.86
CA LYS A 179 -18.94 -15.60 -7.65
C LYS A 179 -19.64 -16.87 -7.17
N LYS A 180 -18.97 -18.03 -7.23
CA LYS A 180 -19.55 -19.34 -6.95
C LYS A 180 -19.06 -19.85 -5.60
N GLU A 181 -19.89 -20.67 -4.94
CA GLU A 181 -19.42 -21.45 -3.80
C GLU A 181 -18.37 -22.48 -4.24
N PRO A 182 -17.36 -22.78 -3.40
CA PRO A 182 -17.07 -22.14 -2.11
C PRO A 182 -16.27 -20.82 -2.20
N TYR A 183 -15.78 -20.42 -3.38
CA TYR A 183 -14.82 -19.32 -3.55
C TYR A 183 -15.35 -17.96 -3.10
N LYS A 184 -16.67 -17.72 -3.24
CA LYS A 184 -17.34 -16.50 -2.76
C LYS A 184 -17.05 -16.21 -1.30
N ARG A 185 -16.84 -17.25 -0.48
CA ARG A 185 -16.51 -17.10 0.94
C ARG A 185 -15.22 -16.30 1.17
N LEU A 186 -14.25 -16.31 0.24
CA LEU A 186 -13.05 -15.46 0.33
C LEU A 186 -13.38 -13.96 0.24
N TRP A 187 -14.42 -13.59 -0.50
CA TRP A 187 -14.87 -12.20 -0.72
C TRP A 187 -15.88 -11.71 0.31
N ILE A 188 -16.49 -12.60 1.09
CA ILE A 188 -17.45 -12.18 2.11
C ILE A 188 -17.05 -12.50 3.57
N LEU A 189 -16.17 -13.46 3.85
CA LEU A 189 -15.70 -13.72 5.23
C LEU A 189 -14.64 -12.72 5.70
N GLY A 190 -14.70 -12.30 6.96
CA GLY A 190 -13.79 -11.29 7.51
C GLY A 190 -14.16 -9.86 7.11
N LYS A 191 -13.30 -8.91 7.47
CA LYS A 191 -13.53 -7.48 7.33
C LYS A 191 -12.51 -6.85 6.39
N PRO A 192 -12.92 -5.98 5.45
CA PRO A 192 -11.97 -5.17 4.70
C PRO A 192 -11.36 -4.13 5.66
N CYS A 193 -10.04 -4.12 5.83
CA CYS A 193 -9.36 -3.27 6.79
C CYS A 193 -8.17 -2.53 6.18
N ILE A 194 -7.79 -1.44 6.84
CA ILE A 194 -6.51 -0.78 6.71
C ILE A 194 -5.74 -0.92 8.02
N ILE A 195 -4.44 -1.15 7.92
CA ILE A 195 -3.56 -1.36 9.06
C ILE A 195 -2.50 -0.28 9.03
N LYS A 196 -2.52 0.64 10.01
CA LYS A 196 -1.44 1.61 10.18
C LYS A 196 -0.30 0.91 10.88
N PHE A 197 0.90 1.00 10.32
CA PHE A 197 2.10 0.47 10.97
C PHE A 197 3.28 1.41 10.76
N LYS A 198 4.29 1.28 11.61
CA LYS A 198 5.56 2.00 11.46
C LYS A 198 6.69 1.09 10.98
N CYS A 199 7.58 1.64 10.16
CA CYS A 199 8.84 1.00 9.82
C CYS A 199 9.93 2.06 9.62
N LYS A 200 11.19 1.66 9.71
CA LYS A 200 12.32 2.55 9.44
C LYS A 200 12.56 2.68 7.94
N LEU A 201 13.15 3.80 7.50
CA LEU A 201 13.61 3.94 6.12
C LEU A 201 14.61 2.84 5.72
N SER A 202 15.43 2.34 6.66
CA SER A 202 16.33 1.19 6.45
C SER A 202 15.59 -0.13 6.20
N GLN A 203 14.32 -0.22 6.59
CA GLN A 203 13.46 -1.40 6.44
C GLN A 203 12.55 -1.32 5.20
N MET A 204 12.72 -0.31 4.36
CA MET A 204 12.01 -0.18 3.09
C MET A 204 12.94 -0.54 1.93
N ARG A 205 12.37 -1.03 0.83
CA ARG A 205 13.12 -1.19 -0.43
C ARG A 205 13.68 0.17 -0.86
N GLU A 206 14.85 0.18 -1.49
CA GLU A 206 15.61 1.41 -1.80
C GLU A 206 14.78 2.44 -2.56
N ARG A 207 14.05 1.98 -3.59
CA ARG A 207 13.11 2.83 -4.32
C ARG A 207 12.05 3.41 -3.41
N SER A 208 11.40 2.59 -2.57
CA SER A 208 10.31 3.03 -1.70
C SER A 208 10.75 4.06 -0.65
N ARG A 209 11.91 3.89 0.00
CA ARG A 209 12.40 4.93 0.93
C ARG A 209 12.76 6.23 0.20
N THR A 210 13.26 6.13 -1.04
CA THR A 210 13.58 7.30 -1.84
C THR A 210 12.31 8.03 -2.24
N ASP A 211 11.30 7.29 -2.72
CA ASP A 211 10.00 7.82 -3.10
C ASP A 211 9.32 8.53 -1.90
N VAL A 212 9.39 7.96 -0.69
CA VAL A 212 8.90 8.61 0.55
C VAL A 212 9.52 10.02 0.74
N ILE A 213 10.83 10.15 0.59
CA ILE A 213 11.52 11.44 0.82
C ILE A 213 11.28 12.41 -0.34
N VAL A 214 11.26 11.91 -1.58
CA VAL A 214 10.92 12.71 -2.75
C VAL A 214 9.50 13.26 -2.65
N GLU A 215 8.56 12.46 -2.16
CA GLU A 215 7.16 12.87 -2.02
C GLU A 215 7.01 14.02 -1.00
N ILE A 216 7.75 13.96 0.12
CA ILE A 216 7.81 15.06 1.09
C ILE A 216 8.42 16.33 0.46
N LEU A 217 9.47 16.17 -0.35
CA LEU A 217 10.09 17.29 -1.06
C LEU A 217 9.11 17.93 -2.06
N LYS A 218 8.39 17.13 -2.85
CA LYS A 218 7.33 17.61 -3.75
C LYS A 218 6.26 18.36 -2.98
N TYR A 219 5.79 17.81 -1.86
CA TYR A 219 4.83 18.49 -0.99
C TYR A 219 5.31 19.87 -0.59
N PHE A 220 6.57 20.00 -0.14
CA PHE A 220 7.11 21.30 0.21
C PHE A 220 7.23 22.23 -1.00
N ILE A 221 7.69 21.75 -2.16
CA ILE A 221 7.78 22.57 -3.38
C ILE A 221 6.40 23.11 -3.75
N VAL A 222 5.41 22.24 -3.91
CA VAL A 222 4.06 22.63 -4.34
C VAL A 222 3.39 23.55 -3.32
N THR A 223 3.44 23.21 -2.03
CA THR A 223 2.72 23.98 -1.00
C THR A 223 3.45 25.24 -0.54
N LYS A 224 4.79 25.22 -0.45
CA LYS A 224 5.58 26.36 0.05
C LYS A 224 6.06 27.27 -1.06
N MET A 225 6.53 26.74 -2.18
CA MET A 225 7.07 27.55 -3.29
C MET A 225 5.95 28.10 -4.18
N TYR A 226 4.94 27.26 -4.47
CA TYR A 226 3.87 27.57 -5.42
C TYR A 226 2.50 27.86 -4.80
N LYS A 227 2.31 27.56 -3.51
CA LYS A 227 1.08 27.82 -2.74
C LYS A 227 -0.15 27.06 -3.23
N TYR A 228 0.04 25.90 -3.84
CA TYR A 228 -1.04 24.98 -4.20
C TYR A 228 -1.27 23.95 -3.08
N PRO A 229 -2.49 23.38 -2.96
CA PRO A 229 -2.68 22.16 -2.16
C PRO A 229 -1.82 21.01 -2.72
N TYR A 230 -1.70 19.91 -1.98
CA TYR A 230 -1.00 18.73 -2.46
C TYR A 230 -1.68 17.49 -1.88
N GLU A 231 -1.93 16.50 -2.71
CA GLU A 231 -2.40 15.19 -2.28
C GLU A 231 -1.30 14.16 -2.58
N PHE A 232 -1.10 13.22 -1.66
CA PHE A 232 -0.07 12.22 -1.82
C PHE A 232 -0.56 11.11 -2.73
N ASP A 233 0.29 10.65 -3.64
CA ASP A 233 0.03 9.46 -4.46
C ASP A 233 1.29 8.64 -4.60
N PHE A 234 1.50 7.73 -3.64
CA PHE A 234 2.58 6.75 -3.74
C PHE A 234 2.27 5.46 -3.01
N THR A 235 2.95 4.40 -3.48
CA THR A 235 2.98 3.09 -2.84
C THR A 235 4.41 2.68 -2.58
N GLY A 236 4.62 1.86 -1.56
CA GLY A 236 5.95 1.37 -1.22
C GLY A 236 5.94 -0.05 -0.71
N MET A 237 7.14 -0.57 -0.48
CA MET A 237 7.37 -1.93 -0.04
C MET A 237 8.38 -1.96 1.11
N THR A 238 8.07 -2.72 2.15
CA THR A 238 9.03 -3.08 3.19
C THR A 238 10.02 -4.13 2.70
N ILE A 239 11.09 -4.35 3.47
CA ILE A 239 11.94 -5.54 3.41
C ILE A 239 11.43 -6.49 4.50
N GLY A 240 10.74 -7.54 4.10
CA GLY A 240 10.22 -8.57 4.99
C GLY A 240 8.93 -8.18 5.71
N SER A 241 8.61 -8.99 6.71
CA SER A 241 7.42 -8.86 7.56
C SER A 241 7.48 -7.64 8.48
N VAL A 242 6.32 -7.17 8.91
CA VAL A 242 6.18 -6.11 9.93
C VAL A 242 5.91 -6.77 11.28
N PRO A 243 6.73 -6.53 12.32
CA PRO A 243 6.47 -7.04 13.67
C PRO A 243 5.18 -6.51 14.28
N SER A 244 4.59 -7.26 15.22
CA SER A 244 3.34 -6.87 15.91
C SER A 244 3.45 -5.54 16.65
N GLU A 245 4.58 -5.28 17.29
CA GLU A 245 4.85 -4.05 18.06
C GLU A 245 4.92 -2.79 17.20
N ASN A 246 5.01 -2.95 15.87
CA ASN A 246 5.02 -1.86 14.91
C ASN A 246 3.63 -1.55 14.36
N ILE A 247 2.60 -2.37 14.65
CA ILE A 247 1.23 -2.05 14.29
C ILE A 247 0.72 -0.95 15.23
N LEU A 248 0.17 0.12 14.64
CA LEU A 248 -0.34 1.29 15.35
C LEU A 248 -1.88 1.26 15.46
N SER A 249 -2.56 0.85 14.39
CA SER A 249 -4.02 0.66 14.39
C SER A 249 -4.45 -0.35 13.32
N ILE A 250 -5.62 -0.95 13.54
CA ILE A 250 -6.36 -1.73 12.54
C ILE A 250 -7.77 -1.15 12.49
N GLU A 251 -8.22 -0.77 11.29
CA GLU A 251 -9.48 -0.07 11.09
C GLU A 251 -10.24 -0.72 9.94
N GLU A 252 -11.53 -0.98 10.14
CA GLU A 252 -12.41 -1.44 9.05
C GLU A 252 -12.62 -0.30 8.04
N ILE A 253 -12.61 -0.63 6.74
CA ILE A 253 -12.86 0.35 5.68
C ILE A 253 -14.36 0.69 5.68
N GLU A 254 -14.68 1.94 6.01
CA GLU A 254 -16.04 2.43 5.97
C GLU A 254 -16.58 2.46 4.53
N ASN A 255 -17.87 2.19 4.36
CA ASN A 255 -18.57 2.20 3.07
C ASN A 255 -17.97 1.29 1.99
N PHE A 256 -17.15 0.30 2.36
CA PHE A 256 -16.52 -0.63 1.41
C PHE A 256 -17.51 -1.25 0.41
N ILE A 257 -18.68 -1.69 0.91
CA ILE A 257 -19.73 -2.28 0.07
C ILE A 257 -20.22 -1.26 -0.97
N GLU A 258 -20.50 -0.02 -0.56
CA GLU A 258 -20.99 1.04 -1.45
C GLU A 258 -19.97 1.41 -2.53
N ILE A 259 -18.68 1.40 -2.18
CA ILE A 259 -17.57 1.64 -3.11
C ILE A 259 -17.55 0.54 -4.19
N HIS A 260 -17.62 -0.72 -3.79
CA HIS A 260 -17.44 -1.86 -4.70
C HIS A 260 -18.72 -2.25 -5.46
N GLU A 261 -19.92 -1.95 -4.96
CA GLU A 261 -21.17 -2.26 -5.65
C GLU A 261 -21.40 -1.47 -6.93
N LYS A 262 -20.72 -0.32 -7.09
CA LYS A 262 -20.67 0.40 -8.37
C LYS A 262 -20.11 -0.46 -9.51
N TYR A 263 -19.34 -1.49 -9.17
CA TYR A 263 -18.65 -2.38 -10.12
C TYR A 263 -19.25 -3.79 -10.15
N GLU A 264 -19.84 -4.25 -9.04
CA GLU A 264 -20.36 -5.61 -8.92
C GLU A 264 -21.70 -5.66 -8.15
N VAL A 265 -22.77 -5.22 -8.83
CA VAL A 265 -24.11 -5.08 -8.26
C VAL A 265 -24.62 -6.43 -7.70
N GLY A 266 -25.10 -6.40 -6.45
CA GLY A 266 -25.75 -7.52 -5.78
C GLY A 266 -24.80 -8.60 -5.24
N PHE A 267 -23.49 -8.48 -5.47
CA PHE A 267 -22.52 -9.49 -5.04
C PHE A 267 -22.39 -9.56 -3.51
N TYR A 268 -22.44 -8.40 -2.84
CA TYR A 268 -22.28 -8.25 -1.39
C TYR A 268 -23.60 -8.19 -0.61
N ASP A 269 -24.75 -8.54 -1.22
CA ASP A 269 -26.05 -8.46 -0.55
C ASP A 269 -26.14 -9.32 0.73
N GLU A 270 -25.39 -10.44 0.80
CA GLU A 270 -25.26 -11.25 2.02
C GLU A 270 -24.67 -10.47 3.21
N LEU A 271 -23.87 -9.44 2.96
CA LEU A 271 -23.25 -8.63 4.01
C LEU A 271 -24.17 -7.51 4.50
N LYS A 272 -25.11 -7.05 3.67
CA LYS A 272 -26.07 -6.01 4.05
C LYS A 272 -27.10 -6.50 5.06
N ASN A 273 -27.51 -7.76 4.91
CA ASN A 273 -28.56 -8.37 5.74
C ASN A 273 -28.05 -8.84 7.12
N ASN A 274 -26.75 -8.72 7.37
CA ASN A 274 -26.07 -9.17 8.60
C ASN A 274 -25.58 -8.00 9.48
N LYS A 275 -25.96 -6.75 9.17
CA LYS A 275 -25.72 -5.56 10.01
C LYS A 275 -26.91 -5.24 10.89
#